data_AF-A0A3D5P5M5-F1
#
_entry.id   AF-A0A3D5P5M5-F1
#
_cell.length_a   1.000
_cell.length_b   1.000
_cell.length_c   1.000
_cell.angle_alpha   90.00
_cell.angle_beta   90.00
_cell.angle_gamma   90.00
#
_symmetry.space_group_name_H-M   'P 1'
#
loop_
_entity.id
_entity.type
_entity.pdbx_description
1 polymer ?
#
loop_
_entity_poly.entity_id
_entity_poly.type
_entity_poly.pdbx_seq_one_letter_code
_entity_poly.pdbx_strand_id
1 'polypeptide(L)'
;MRQSGIVAAAALHALEHHRDDLRTDVERAAFLARALQSTAGFSVDMASVQSNIVRFEVEMDAGDFASECYSCGLYMLPSGQHGMRAVLHRDLEEGDVGTALEIMKQVVSGSQNP
;
A
#
# COMPACT_ATOMS: atom_id res chain seq x y z
N MET A 1 -2.77 33.84 7.77
CA MET A 1 -1.60 33.26 7.07
C MET A 1 -1.16 34.23 5.97
N ARG A 2 0.02 34.87 6.09
CA ARG A 2 0.47 35.94 5.16
C ARG A 2 1.59 35.49 4.19
N GLN A 3 2.07 34.25 4.30
CA GLN A 3 3.10 33.64 3.45
C GLN A 3 2.65 32.29 2.87
N SER A 4 1.35 32.13 2.58
CA SER A 4 0.80 30.90 2.00
C SER A 4 1.14 30.72 0.51
N GLY A 5 1.75 31.72 -0.14
CA GLY A 5 2.03 31.70 -1.59
C GLY A 5 2.91 30.53 -2.03
N ILE A 6 3.89 30.11 -1.21
CA ILE A 6 4.77 28.97 -1.54
C ILE A 6 3.98 27.65 -1.54
N VAL A 7 3.16 27.42 -0.51
CA VAL A 7 2.31 26.22 -0.42
C VAL A 7 1.25 26.22 -1.53
N ALA A 8 0.68 27.38 -1.84
CA ALA A 8 -0.30 27.53 -2.93
C ALA A 8 0.33 27.24 -4.30
N ALA A 9 1.57 27.66 -4.55
CA ALA A 9 2.30 27.35 -5.79
C ALA A 9 2.54 25.84 -5.95
N ALA A 10 2.95 25.15 -4.87
CA ALA A 10 3.11 23.69 -4.89
C ALA A 10 1.78 22.97 -5.15
N ALA A 11 0.68 23.41 -4.52
CA ALA A 11 -0.65 22.84 -4.73
C ALA A 11 -1.14 23.05 -6.17
N LEU A 12 -0.93 24.25 -6.74
CA LEU A 12 -1.28 24.54 -8.12
C LEU A 12 -0.49 23.64 -9.08
N HIS A 13 0.83 23.52 -8.87
CA HIS A 13 1.66 22.64 -9.68
C HIS A 13 1.17 21.19 -9.61
N ALA A 14 0.78 20.71 -8.43
CA ALA A 14 0.25 19.36 -8.26
C ALA A 14 -1.08 19.13 -9.00
N LEU A 15 -1.98 20.12 -9.01
CA LEU A 15 -3.22 20.05 -9.77
C LEU A 15 -2.97 20.00 -11.29
N GLU A 16 -1.96 20.71 -11.77
CA GLU A 16 -1.63 20.82 -13.19
C GLU A 16 -0.85 19.61 -13.73
N HIS A 17 0.00 18.97 -12.91
CA HIS A 17 0.97 17.98 -13.39
C HIS A 17 0.77 16.56 -12.84
N HIS A 18 0.13 16.40 -11.68
CA HIS A 18 0.08 15.11 -10.97
C HIS A 18 -1.30 14.47 -10.91
N ARG A 19 -2.30 15.06 -11.58
CA ARG A 19 -3.65 14.51 -11.61
C ARG A 19 -3.70 13.14 -12.32
N ASP A 20 -2.89 12.97 -13.36
CA ASP A 20 -2.85 11.72 -14.12
C ASP A 20 -2.20 10.57 -13.34
N ASP A 21 -1.29 10.88 -12.40
CA ASP A 21 -0.62 9.91 -11.52
C ASP A 21 -1.63 9.13 -10.65
N LEU A 22 -2.77 9.73 -10.31
CA LEU A 22 -3.83 9.07 -9.53
C LEU A 22 -4.35 7.80 -10.22
N ARG A 23 -4.39 7.78 -11.55
CA ARG A 23 -4.82 6.60 -12.31
C ARG A 23 -3.85 5.44 -12.10
N THR A 24 -2.55 5.74 -12.17
CA THR A 24 -1.48 4.77 -11.93
C THR A 24 -1.55 4.21 -10.51
N ASP A 25 -1.82 5.06 -9.52
CA ASP A 25 -1.98 4.62 -8.13
C ASP A 25 -3.17 3.66 -7.94
N VAL A 26 -4.30 3.93 -8.62
CA VAL A 26 -5.47 3.04 -8.64
C VAL A 26 -5.15 1.71 -9.34
N GLU A 27 -4.44 1.74 -10.46
CA GLU A 27 -4.03 0.54 -11.19
C GLU A 27 -3.10 -0.34 -10.36
N ARG A 28 -2.12 0.27 -9.67
CA ARG A 28 -1.22 -0.40 -8.71
C ARG A 28 -1.99 -0.99 -7.53
N ALA A 29 -2.96 -0.26 -6.98
CA ALA A 29 -3.82 -0.76 -5.91
C ALA A 29 -4.62 -2.00 -6.35
N ALA A 30 -5.22 -1.94 -7.54
CA ALA A 30 -5.96 -3.06 -8.10
C ALA A 30 -5.05 -4.27 -8.39
N PHE A 31 -3.80 -4.03 -8.82
CA PHE A 31 -2.80 -5.09 -9.01
C PHE A 31 -2.43 -5.76 -7.67
N LEU A 32 -2.08 -4.97 -6.65
CA LEU A 32 -1.78 -5.46 -5.30
C LEU A 32 -2.96 -6.30 -4.77
N ALA A 33 -4.17 -5.77 -4.84
CA ALA A 33 -5.36 -6.44 -4.34
C ALA A 33 -5.62 -7.81 -5.01
N ARG A 34 -5.46 -7.90 -6.34
CA ARG A 34 -5.59 -9.17 -7.08
C ARG A 34 -4.53 -10.19 -6.67
N ALA A 35 -3.29 -9.75 -6.48
CA ALA A 35 -2.21 -10.63 -6.04
C ALA A 35 -2.43 -11.13 -4.60
N LEU A 36 -2.89 -10.26 -3.69
CA LEU A 36 -3.24 -10.65 -2.33
C LEU A 36 -4.42 -11.63 -2.30
N GLN A 37 -5.48 -11.39 -3.07
CA GLN A 37 -6.64 -12.30 -3.15
C GLN A 37 -6.25 -13.73 -3.61
N SER A 38 -5.18 -13.86 -4.41
CA SER A 38 -4.68 -15.16 -4.90
C SER A 38 -3.59 -15.77 -4.02
N THR A 39 -3.24 -15.13 -2.91
CA THR A 39 -2.18 -15.57 -1.99
C THR A 39 -2.80 -16.08 -0.68
N ALA A 40 -2.44 -17.28 -0.26
CA ALA A 40 -2.87 -17.83 1.03
C ALA A 40 -2.40 -16.95 2.20
N GLY A 41 -3.22 -16.82 3.24
CA GLY A 41 -2.93 -15.95 4.38
C GLY A 41 -3.47 -14.52 4.27
N PHE A 42 -4.08 -14.15 3.14
CA PHE A 42 -4.71 -12.86 2.94
C PHE A 42 -6.16 -12.98 2.47
N SER A 43 -6.97 -12.00 2.82
CA SER A 43 -8.34 -11.84 2.32
C SER A 43 -8.59 -10.40 1.87
N VAL A 44 -9.14 -10.22 0.68
CA VAL A 44 -9.41 -8.89 0.10
C VAL A 44 -10.79 -8.87 -0.54
N ASP A 45 -11.61 -7.87 -0.19
CA ASP A 45 -12.81 -7.56 -0.94
C ASP A 45 -12.46 -6.67 -2.15
N MET A 46 -12.39 -7.29 -3.32
CA MET A 46 -12.09 -6.58 -4.58
C MET A 46 -13.11 -5.50 -4.93
N ALA A 47 -14.36 -5.61 -4.47
CA ALA A 47 -15.38 -4.59 -4.75
C ALA A 47 -15.10 -3.27 -4.02
N SER A 48 -14.35 -3.33 -2.91
CA SER A 48 -13.96 -2.18 -2.10
C SER A 48 -12.76 -1.40 -2.67
N VAL A 49 -11.99 -1.99 -3.60
CA VAL A 49 -10.77 -1.40 -4.16
C VAL A 49 -11.11 -0.50 -5.35
N GLN A 50 -11.49 0.75 -5.04
CA GLN A 50 -11.93 1.74 -6.04
C GLN A 50 -11.00 2.97 -6.14
N SER A 51 -9.95 3.01 -5.31
CA SER A 51 -9.00 4.11 -5.22
C SER A 51 -7.57 3.57 -5.07
N ASN A 52 -6.63 4.41 -4.63
CA ASN A 52 -5.28 4.03 -4.29
C ASN A 52 -5.14 3.29 -2.94
N ILE A 53 -6.25 2.93 -2.29
CA ILE A 53 -6.25 2.28 -0.97
C ILE A 53 -6.71 0.83 -1.13
N VAL A 54 -5.91 -0.09 -0.57
CA VAL A 54 -6.27 -1.51 -0.44
C VAL A 54 -6.44 -1.83 1.04
N ARG A 55 -7.65 -2.24 1.41
CA ARG A 55 -7.95 -2.80 2.72
C ARG A 55 -8.03 -4.32 2.58
N PHE A 56 -7.30 -5.03 3.42
CA PHE A 56 -7.24 -6.48 3.41
C PHE A 56 -7.11 -7.01 4.83
N GLU A 57 -7.41 -8.28 5.02
CA GLU A 57 -7.13 -9.00 6.26
C GLU A 57 -5.93 -9.93 6.05
N VAL A 58 -5.17 -10.14 7.12
CA VAL A 58 -4.08 -11.12 7.20
C VAL A 58 -4.41 -12.13 8.31
N GLU A 59 -4.08 -13.40 8.11
CA GLU A 59 -4.42 -14.47 9.08
C GLU A 59 -3.74 -14.31 10.45
N MET A 60 -2.57 -13.68 10.49
CA MET A 60 -1.85 -13.38 11.75
C MET A 60 -2.30 -12.04 12.36
N ASP A 61 -1.74 -11.68 13.51
CA ASP A 61 -1.98 -10.36 14.09
C ASP A 61 -1.41 -9.25 13.16
N ALA A 62 -2.24 -8.25 12.87
CA ALA A 62 -1.91 -7.17 11.96
C ALA A 62 -0.74 -6.30 12.46
N GLY A 63 -0.61 -6.13 13.79
CA GLY A 63 0.49 -5.39 14.40
C GLY A 63 1.81 -6.10 14.22
N ASP A 64 1.84 -7.41 14.49
CA ASP A 64 3.03 -8.25 14.28
C ASP A 64 3.42 -8.29 12.80
N PHE A 65 2.45 -8.52 11.90
CA PHE A 65 2.67 -8.49 10.45
C PHE A 65 3.26 -7.15 9.98
N ALA A 66 2.72 -6.02 10.46
CA ALA A 66 3.22 -4.71 10.10
C ALA A 66 4.65 -4.47 10.62
N SER A 67 4.97 -4.95 11.82
CA SER A 67 6.31 -4.85 12.42
C SER A 67 7.34 -5.69 11.66
N GLU A 68 6.97 -6.90 11.24
CA GLU A 68 7.84 -7.76 10.44
C GLU A 68 8.05 -7.19 9.03
N CYS A 69 6.98 -6.73 8.36
CA CYS A 69 7.10 -6.02 7.09
C CYS A 69 7.99 -4.78 7.19
N TYR A 70 7.85 -4.00 8.26
CA TYR A 70 8.67 -2.81 8.52
C TYR A 70 10.15 -3.16 8.63
N SER A 71 10.48 -4.27 9.29
CA SER A 71 11.85 -4.76 9.44
C SER A 71 12.47 -5.15 8.08
N CYS A 72 11.63 -5.48 7.10
CA CYS A 72 12.03 -5.72 5.71
C CYS A 72 11.95 -4.47 4.80
N GLY A 73 11.64 -3.29 5.36
CA GLY A 73 11.54 -2.03 4.63
C GLY A 73 10.17 -1.75 4.00
N LEU A 74 9.12 -2.52 4.34
CA LEU A 74 7.76 -2.31 3.84
C LEU A 74 6.87 -1.67 4.91
N TYR A 75 6.35 -0.48 4.60
CA TYR A 75 5.57 0.34 5.53
C TYR A 75 4.07 0.22 5.23
N MET A 76 3.30 -0.30 6.18
CA MET A 76 1.84 -0.39 6.08
C MET A 76 1.18 -0.09 7.42
N LEU A 77 -0.13 0.22 7.39
CA LEU A 77 -0.88 0.57 8.59
C LEU A 77 -1.80 -0.58 9.00
N PRO A 78 -1.66 -1.13 10.22
CA PRO A 78 -2.66 -2.02 10.77
C PRO A 78 -3.96 -1.24 11.07
N SER A 79 -5.09 -1.91 10.89
CA SER A 79 -6.43 -1.39 11.12
C SER A 79 -7.34 -2.46 11.72
N GLY A 80 -7.22 -2.66 13.04
CA GLY A 80 -7.89 -3.74 13.77
C GLY A 80 -6.95 -4.91 14.05
N GLN A 81 -7.49 -6.01 14.54
CA GLN A 81 -6.70 -7.19 14.94
C GLN A 81 -6.07 -7.90 13.74
N HIS A 82 -6.79 -8.01 12.62
CA HIS A 82 -6.33 -8.69 11.40
C HIS A 82 -6.34 -7.78 10.17
N GLY A 83 -6.92 -6.59 10.27
CA GLY A 83 -7.07 -5.68 9.15
C GLY A 83 -5.79 -4.90 8.88
N MET A 84 -5.49 -4.68 7.61
CA MET A 84 -4.37 -3.92 7.09
C MET A 84 -4.85 -2.89 6.07
N ARG A 85 -4.11 -1.78 5.97
CA ARG A 85 -4.32 -0.72 4.98
C ARG A 85 -3.02 -0.40 4.25
N ALA A 86 -2.96 -0.76 2.98
CA ALA A 86 -1.95 -0.29 2.05
C ALA A 86 -2.45 0.93 1.27
N VAL A 87 -1.60 1.93 1.09
CA VAL A 87 -1.92 3.16 0.36
C VAL A 87 -0.85 3.36 -0.70
N LEU A 88 -1.25 3.27 -1.96
CA LEU A 88 -0.37 3.46 -3.11
C LEU A 88 -0.29 4.95 -3.41
N HIS A 89 0.88 5.42 -3.85
CA HIS A 89 1.09 6.83 -4.14
C HIS A 89 2.16 7.01 -5.22
N ARG A 90 2.17 8.21 -5.82
CA ARG A 90 3.09 8.66 -6.87
C ARG A 90 4.55 8.29 -6.63
N ASP A 91 5.05 8.40 -5.39
CA ASP A 91 6.48 8.17 -5.11
C ASP A 91 6.91 6.69 -5.18
N LEU A 92 5.98 5.78 -5.51
CA LEU A 92 6.31 4.38 -5.84
C LEU A 92 6.86 4.26 -7.26
N GLU A 93 7.94 3.51 -7.41
CA GLU A 93 8.60 3.19 -8.66
C GLU A 93 8.03 1.91 -9.30
N GLU A 94 8.51 1.60 -10.50
CA GLU A 94 8.21 0.32 -11.14
C GLU A 94 8.85 -0.83 -10.34
N GLY A 95 8.08 -1.88 -10.06
CA GLY A 95 8.55 -3.03 -9.30
C GLY A 95 8.32 -2.96 -7.78
N ASP A 96 8.10 -1.78 -7.20
CA ASP A 96 7.88 -1.63 -5.75
C ASP A 96 6.72 -2.48 -5.23
N VAL A 97 5.61 -2.52 -5.97
CA VAL A 97 4.44 -3.34 -5.60
C VAL A 97 4.77 -4.83 -5.66
N GLY A 98 5.64 -5.24 -6.59
CA GLY A 98 6.14 -6.62 -6.67
C GLY A 98 7.01 -6.97 -5.48
N THR A 99 7.98 -6.11 -5.15
CA THR A 99 8.84 -6.27 -3.96
C THR A 99 8.02 -6.33 -2.68
N ALA A 100 7.01 -5.47 -2.55
CA ALA A 100 6.09 -5.49 -1.42
C ALA A 100 5.37 -6.84 -1.30
N LEU A 101 4.84 -7.39 -2.40
CA LEU A 101 4.17 -8.68 -2.41
C LEU A 101 5.10 -9.82 -1.95
N GLU A 102 6.36 -9.82 -2.37
CA GLU A 102 7.32 -10.84 -1.94
C GLU A 102 7.62 -10.75 -0.44
N ILE A 103 7.80 -9.54 0.10
CA ILE A 103 7.96 -9.32 1.55
C ILE A 103 6.72 -9.84 2.30
N MET A 104 5.52 -9.46 1.85
CA MET A 104 4.27 -9.85 2.50
C MET A 104 4.10 -11.38 2.54
N LYS A 105 4.40 -12.07 1.43
CA LYS A 105 4.37 -13.55 1.37
C LYS A 105 5.39 -14.17 2.30
N GLN A 106 6.60 -13.62 2.33
CA GLN A 106 7.67 -14.12 3.19
C GLN A 106 7.25 -14.08 4.66
N VAL A 107 6.74 -12.94 5.12
CA VAL A 107 6.27 -12.74 6.50
C VAL A 107 5.16 -13.73 6.86
N VAL A 108 4.12 -13.84 6.02
CA VAL A 108 3.01 -14.78 6.27
C VAL A 108 3.46 -16.25 6.26
N SER A 109 4.44 -16.61 5.43
CA SER A 109 4.96 -17.98 5.36
C SER A 109 5.88 -18.35 6.54
N GLY A 110 6.23 -17.41 7.43
CA GLY A 110 7.18 -17.64 8.51
C GLY A 110 8.61 -17.91 8.05
N SER A 111 8.94 -17.63 6.79
CA SER A 111 10.28 -17.82 6.25
C SER A 111 11.18 -16.67 6.69
N GLN A 112 11.68 -16.74 7.92
CA GLN A 112 12.78 -15.88 8.35
C GLN A 112 13.98 -16.14 7.45
N ASN A 113 14.48 -15.09 6.78
CA ASN A 113 15.80 -15.13 6.18
C ASN A 113 16.82 -15.11 7.34
N PRO A 114 17.82 -16.02 7.37
CA PRO A 114 18.82 -16.06 8.43
C PRO A 114 19.73 -14.82 8.47
#